data_AF-A0A939YU78-F1
#
_entry.id   AF-A0A939YU78-F1
#
_cell.length_a   1.000
_cell.length_b   1.000
_cell.length_c   1.000
_cell.angle_alpha   90.00
_cell.angle_beta   90.00
_cell.angle_gamma   90.00
#
_symmetry.space_group_name_H-M   'P 1'
#
loop_
_entity.id
_entity.type
_entity.pdbx_description
1 polymer ?
#
loop_
_entity_poly.entity_id
_entity_poly.type
_entity_poly.pdbx_seq_one_letter_code
_entity_poly.pdbx_strand_id
1 'polypeptide(L)' 'TGRSLSRAQECVGYYGGTLVGIGAIFSAIDESNGVPVHSIFRREDLGSYNNYRSDECPFCKAGRKLDGFITTGGYTEL' A
#
# COMPACT_ATOMS: atom_id res chain seq x y z
N THR A 1 -0.23 4.00 -1.32
CA THR A 1 0.56 5.23 -1.11
C THR A 1 1.68 4.94 -0.14
N GLY A 2 2.92 4.82 -0.63
CA GLY A 2 4.10 4.51 0.20
C GLY A 2 4.60 5.67 1.08
N ARG A 3 3.75 6.62 1.47
CA ARG A 3 4.16 7.86 2.15
C ARG A 3 4.81 7.59 3.51
N SER A 4 4.27 6.62 4.27
CA SER A 4 4.86 6.20 5.56
C SER A 4 6.25 5.62 5.36
N LEU A 5 6.43 4.81 4.32
CA LEU A 5 7.74 4.28 3.95
C LEU A 5 8.70 5.41 3.58
N SER A 6 8.32 6.32 2.67
CA SER A 6 9.17 7.45 2.29
C SER A 6 9.59 8.30 3.49
N ARG A 7 8.67 8.58 4.42
CA ARG A 7 9.00 9.33 5.64
C ARG A 7 9.95 8.56 6.56
N ALA A 8 9.76 7.24 6.72
CA ALA A 8 10.67 6.41 7.50
C ALA A 8 12.08 6.37 6.88
N GLN A 9 12.18 6.26 5.55
CA GLN A 9 13.47 6.32 4.83
C GLN A 9 14.17 7.66 5.07
N GLU A 10 13.44 8.77 4.96
CA GLU A 10 13.96 10.11 5.24
C GLU A 10 14.46 10.23 6.68
N CYS A 11 13.68 9.75 7.66
CA CYS A 11 14.10 9.77 9.06
C CYS A 11 15.37 8.96 9.32
N VAL A 12 15.47 7.73 8.77
CA VAL A 12 16.68 6.91 8.93
C VAL A 12 17.90 7.63 8.35
N GLY A 13 17.79 8.17 7.14
CA GLY A 13 18.88 8.93 6.52
C GLY A 13 19.24 10.21 7.29
N TYR A 14 18.24 10.95 7.79
CA TYR A 14 18.44 12.18 8.56
C TYR A 14 19.29 11.96 9.81
N TYR A 15 19.11 10.82 10.50
CA TYR A 15 19.93 10.46 11.67
C TYR A 15 21.23 9.73 11.33
N GLY A 16 21.65 9.72 10.06
CA GLY A 16 22.89 9.06 9.61
C GLY A 16 22.80 7.54 9.53
N GLY A 17 21.60 6.97 9.64
CA GLY A 17 21.36 5.55 9.44
C GLY A 17 21.36 5.17 7.96
N THR A 18 21.71 3.93 7.67
CA THR A 18 21.60 3.36 6.32
C THR A 18 20.44 2.37 6.29
N LEU A 19 19.52 2.55 5.35
CA LEU A 19 18.42 1.61 5.16
C LEU A 19 18.95 0.32 4.51
N VAL A 20 18.81 -0.81 5.19
CA VAL A 20 19.33 -2.11 4.73
C VAL A 20 18.25 -3.05 4.19
N GLY A 21 16.97 -2.72 4.38
CA GLY A 21 15.85 -3.54 3.91
C GLY A 21 14.51 -3.03 4.41
N ILE A 22 13.43 -3.50 3.77
CA ILE A 22 12.05 -3.15 4.11
C ILE A 22 11.26 -4.43 4.33
N GLY A 23 10.57 -4.53 5.48
CA GLY A 23 9.66 -5.63 5.80
C GLY A 23 8.21 -5.15 5.83
N ALA A 24 7.30 -5.89 5.18
CA ALA A 24 5.87 -5.60 5.19
C ALA A 24 5.04 -6.88 5.35
N ILE A 25 3.83 -6.78 5.90
CA ILE A 25 2.91 -7.93 5.89
C ILE A 25 2.40 -8.16 4.48
N PHE A 26 1.96 -7.10 3.79
CA PHE A 26 1.56 -7.13 2.39
C PHE A 26 2.36 -6.08 1.61
N SER A 27 2.78 -6.43 0.40
CA SER A 27 3.33 -5.45 -0.55
C SER A 27 2.75 -5.62 -1.95
N ALA A 28 2.52 -4.48 -2.60
CA ALA A 28 2.11 -4.40 -4.00
C ALA A 28 3.29 -4.13 -4.95
N ILE A 29 4.51 -3.98 -4.40
CA ILE A 29 5.77 -3.66 -5.09
C ILE A 29 6.91 -4.51 -4.50
N ASP A 30 7.91 -4.85 -5.31
CA ASP A 30 9.09 -5.61 -4.87
C ASP A 30 10.26 -4.72 -4.40
N GLU A 31 10.25 -3.44 -4.75
CA GLU A 31 11.35 -2.51 -4.46
C GLU A 31 10.81 -1.10 -4.17
N SER A 32 11.50 -0.36 -3.30
CA SER A 32 11.30 1.06 -3.12
C SER A 32 12.64 1.79 -3.01
N ASN A 33 12.90 2.72 -3.94
CA ASN A 33 14.12 3.55 -3.98
C ASN A 33 15.41 2.71 -3.97
N GLY A 34 15.47 1.62 -4.75
CA GLY A 34 16.64 0.74 -4.81
C GLY A 34 16.77 -0.21 -3.61
N VAL A 35 15.82 -0.20 -2.67
CA VAL A 35 15.83 -1.08 -1.50
C VAL A 35 14.76 -2.16 -1.63
N PRO A 36 15.13 -3.45 -1.48
CA PRO A 36 14.19 -4.56 -1.62
C PRO A 36 13.12 -4.53 -0.53
N VAL A 37 11.88 -4.86 -0.93
CA VAL A 37 10.74 -5.03 -0.05
C VAL A 37 10.43 -6.51 0.11
N HIS A 38 10.60 -7.01 1.33
CA HIS A 38 10.22 -8.37 1.70
C HIS A 38 8.84 -8.37 2.33
N SER A 39 7.92 -9.16 1.77
CA SER A 39 6.56 -9.29 2.30
C SER A 39 6.10 -10.73 2.47
N ILE A 40 5.16 -10.92 3.41
CA ILE A 40 4.51 -12.21 3.66
C ILE A 40 3.48 -12.49 2.57
N PHE A 41 2.71 -11.47 2.19
CA PHE A 41 1.70 -11.55 1.15
C PHE A 41 2.03 -10.61 -0.01
N ARG A 42 1.68 -11.04 -1.21
CA ARG A 42 1.77 -10.32 -2.48
C ARG A 42 0.38 -10.15 -3.08
N ARG A 43 0.30 -9.37 -4.17
CA ARG A 43 -0.97 -9.17 -4.89
C ARG A 43 -1.53 -10.50 -5.40
N GLU A 44 -0.65 -11.38 -5.87
CA GLU A 44 -1.00 -12.72 -6.35
C GLU A 44 -1.64 -13.61 -5.27
N ASP A 45 -1.27 -13.42 -4.00
CA ASP A 45 -1.84 -14.18 -2.87
C ASP A 45 -3.24 -13.71 -2.49
N LEU A 46 -3.58 -12.46 -2.83
CA LEU A 46 -4.84 -11.81 -2.49
C LEU A 46 -5.78 -11.73 -3.71
N GLY A 47 -5.91 -12.81 -4.50
CA GLY A 47 -6.94 -12.96 -5.54
C GLY A 47 -7.33 -11.67 -6.28
N SER A 48 -8.63 -11.33 -6.28
CA SER A 48 -9.18 -10.14 -6.94
C SER A 48 -9.02 -8.82 -6.17
N TYR A 49 -7.97 -8.68 -5.35
CA TYR A 49 -7.67 -7.44 -4.64
C TYR A 49 -7.05 -6.41 -5.59
N ASN A 50 -7.83 -5.37 -5.91
CA ASN A 50 -7.42 -4.31 -6.82
C ASN A 50 -7.15 -3.01 -6.08
N ASN A 51 -6.04 -2.36 -6.42
CA ASN A 51 -5.68 -1.05 -5.90
C ASN A 51 -5.58 -0.04 -7.06
N TYR A 52 -6.43 0.98 -7.06
CA TYR A 52 -6.44 2.02 -8.09
C TYR A 52 -6.04 3.37 -7.49
N ARG A 53 -5.46 4.25 -8.31
CA ARG A 53 -5.48 5.68 -8.00
C ARG A 53 -6.90 6.19 -8.11
N SER A 54 -7.25 7.22 -7.34
CA SER A 54 -8.61 7.78 -7.33
C SER A 54 -9.06 8.24 -8.72
N ASP A 55 -8.14 8.76 -9.53
CA ASP A 55 -8.37 9.21 -10.91
C ASP A 55 -8.40 8.07 -11.95
N GLU A 56 -8.00 6.86 -11.56
CA GLU A 56 -7.89 5.70 -12.46
C GLU A 56 -8.89 4.58 -12.14
N CYS A 57 -9.63 4.70 -11.03
CA CYS A 57 -10.57 3.66 -10.62
C CYS A 57 -11.69 3.47 -11.67
N PRO A 58 -11.81 2.27 -12.29
CA PRO A 58 -12.82 2.03 -13.32
C PRO A 58 -14.24 2.09 -12.75
N PHE A 59 -14.43 1.69 -11.48
CA PHE A 59 -15.73 1.76 -10.81
C PHE A 59 -16.15 3.20 -10.52
N CYS A 60 -15.20 4.07 -10.12
CA CYS A 60 -15.48 5.49 -9.92
C CYS A 60 -15.82 6.17 -11.25
N LYS A 61 -15.08 5.88 -12.33
CA LYS A 61 -15.38 6.38 -13.68
C LYS A 61 -16.74 5.91 -14.19
N ALA A 62 -17.15 4.69 -13.81
CA ALA A 62 -18.47 4.14 -14.12
C ALA A 62 -19.59 4.66 -13.21
N GLY A 63 -19.30 5.52 -12.22
CA GLY A 63 -20.30 6.04 -11.29
C GLY A 63 -20.88 4.98 -10.35
N ARG A 64 -20.21 3.84 -10.16
CA ARG A 64 -20.66 2.79 -9.25
C ARG A 64 -20.62 3.31 -7.82
N LYS A 65 -21.75 3.21 -7.11
CA LYS A 65 -21.85 3.53 -5.68
C LYS A 65 -21.04 2.53 -4.86
N LEU A 66 -20.52 3.01 -3.74
CA LEU A 66 -19.85 2.15 -2.77
C LEU A 66 -20.90 1.34 -2.02
N ASP A 67 -20.66 0.04 -1.90
CA ASP A 67 -21.49 -0.88 -1.12
C ASP A 67 -21.12 -0.85 0.38
N GLY A 68 -19.88 -0.46 0.67
CA GLY A 68 -19.36 -0.32 2.02
C GLY A 68 -17.88 0.06 2.04
N PHE A 69 -17.33 0.24 3.22
CA PHE A 69 -15.90 0.50 3.44
C PHE A 69 -15.42 -0.17 4.73
N ILE A 70 -14.11 -0.44 4.80
CA ILE A 70 -13.47 -1.07 5.95
C ILE A 70 -12.62 -0.03 6.67
N THR A 71 -12.81 0.09 7.97
CA THR A 71 -11.98 0.91 8.87
C THR A 71 -11.39 0.06 9.99
N THR A 72 -10.63 0.69 10.89
CA THR A 72 -10.21 0.06 12.15
C THR A 72 -11.38 -0.40 13.02
N GLY A 73 -12.57 0.18 12.85
CA GLY A 73 -13.80 -0.26 13.52
C GLY A 73 -14.49 -1.45 12.86
N GLY A 74 -13.99 -1.95 11.72
CA GLY A 74 -14.58 -3.05 10.96
C GLY A 74 -15.25 -2.60 9.65
N TYR A 75 -16.11 -3.45 9.11
CA TYR A 75 -16.89 -3.21 7.90
C TYR A 75 -18.09 -2.31 8.19
N THR A 76 -18.33 -1.34 7.33
CA THR A 76 -19.52 -0.48 7.36
C THR A 76 -20.19 -0.54 6.00
N GLU A 77 -21.46 -0.93 6.00
CA GLU A 77 -22.35 -0.87 4.83
C GLU A 77 -22.85 0.57 4.64
N LEU A 78 -23.08 0.97 3.38
CA LEU A 78 -23.46 2.35 3.00
C LEU A 78 -24.91 2.47 2.52
#